data_AF-A0A536TS70-F1
#
_entry.id   AF-A0A536TS70-F1
#
_cell.length_a   1.000
_cell.length_b   1.000
_cell.length_c   1.000
_cell.angle_alpha   90.00
_cell.angle_beta   90.00
_cell.angle_gamma   90.00
#
_symmetry.space_group_name_H-M   'P 1'
#
loop_
_entity.id
_entity.type
_entity.pdbx_description
1 polymer ?
#
loop_
_entity_poly.entity_id
_entity_poly.type
_entity_poly.pdbx_seq_one_letter_code
_entity_poly.pdbx_strand_id
1 'polypeptide(L)' 'MIICGSPATARQALASYWQDMRFGNLLVLCQFGTLPADLTRRNMELFAREVMPAVKQLTSKAVPA' A
#
# COMPACT_ATOMS: atom_id res chain seq x y z
N MET A 1 -1.51 0.56 -11.33
CA MET A 1 -2.91 0.68 -10.87
C MET A 1 -3.02 1.92 -10.00
N ILE A 2 -4.19 2.55 -9.93
CA ILE A 2 -4.45 3.67 -9.02
C ILE A 2 -5.40 3.18 -7.94
N ILE A 3 -5.03 3.35 -6.67
CA ILE A 3 -5.87 3.02 -5.51
C ILE A 3 -6.15 4.32 -4.77
N CYS A 4 -7.42 4.71 -4.72
CA CYS A 4 -7.86 5.93 -4.04
C CYS A 4 -8.95 5.59 -3.02
N GLY A 5 -8.88 6.19 -1.84
CA GLY A 5 -9.86 6.01 -0.78
C GLY A 5 -9.23 6.04 0.61
N SER A 6 -9.93 5.44 1.57
CA SER A 6 -9.44 5.33 2.95
C SER A 6 -8.28 4.33 3.07
N PRO A 7 -7.50 4.36 4.17
CA PRO A 7 -6.50 3.33 4.44
C PRO A 7 -7.07 1.92 4.49
N ALA A 8 -8.33 1.75 4.95
CA ALA A 8 -9.00 0.46 4.97
C ALA A 8 -9.27 -0.07 3.56
N THR A 9 -9.76 0.80 2.67
CA THR A 9 -9.98 0.48 1.26
C THR A 9 -8.67 0.11 0.56
N ALA A 10 -7.58 0.85 0.83
CA ALA A 10 -6.27 0.57 0.25
C ALA A 10 -5.70 -0.78 0.72
N ARG A 11 -5.85 -1.11 2.02
CA ARG A 11 -5.48 -2.41 2.57
C ARG A 11 -6.21 -3.57 1.88
N GLN A 12 -7.52 -3.46 1.73
CA GLN A 12 -8.34 -4.49 1.08
C GLN A 12 -7.95 -4.68 -0.38
N ALA A 13 -7.76 -3.58 -1.12
CA ALA A 13 -7.36 -3.64 -2.52
C ALA A 13 -5.99 -4.33 -2.68
N LEU A 14 -4.98 -3.89 -1.91
CA LEU A 14 -3.64 -4.50 -1.95
C LEU A 14 -3.65 -5.97 -1.52
N ALA A 15 -4.48 -6.33 -0.54
CA ALA A 15 -4.65 -7.72 -0.15
C ALA A 15 -5.22 -8.57 -1.29
N SER A 16 -6.27 -8.09 -1.98
CA SER A 16 -6.84 -8.77 -3.14
C SER A 16 -5.80 -8.97 -4.25
N TYR A 17 -5.10 -7.90 -4.66
CA TYR A 17 -4.08 -8.00 -5.71
C TYR A 17 -2.93 -8.92 -5.32
N TRP A 18 -2.54 -8.94 -4.05
CA TRP A 18 -1.51 -9.85 -3.59
C TRP A 18 -1.99 -11.31 -3.57
N GLN A 19 -3.27 -11.58 -3.29
CA GLN A 19 -3.82 -12.93 -3.39
C GLN A 19 -3.71 -13.48 -4.82
N ASP A 20 -3.93 -12.63 -5.82
CA ASP A 20 -3.92 -13.02 -7.23
C ASP A 20 -2.50 -13.11 -7.80
N MET A 21 -1.64 -12.13 -7.48
CA MET A 21 -0.33 -11.97 -8.14
C MET A 21 0.85 -12.47 -7.30
N ARG A 22 0.69 -12.60 -5.97
CA ARG A 22 1.74 -13.00 -5.02
C ARG A 22 3.06 -12.24 -5.17
N PHE A 23 3.01 -10.93 -5.42
CA PHE A 23 4.21 -10.12 -5.59
C PHE A 23 5.10 -10.12 -4.33
N GLY A 24 6.42 -10.18 -4.53
CA GLY A 24 7.41 -10.10 -3.45
C GLY A 24 7.87 -8.68 -3.11
N ASN A 25 7.71 -7.73 -4.05
CA ASN A 25 8.05 -6.33 -3.86
C ASN A 25 6.87 -5.45 -4.26
N LEU A 26 6.63 -4.40 -3.47
CA LEU A 26 5.58 -3.41 -3.73
C LEU A 26 6.21 -2.02 -3.81
N LEU A 27 6.17 -1.42 -5.01
CA LEU A 27 6.53 -0.02 -5.24
C LEU A 27 5.25 0.81 -5.25
N VAL A 28 5.21 1.85 -4.40
CA VAL A 28 4.04 2.71 -4.25
C VAL A 28 4.43 4.15 -4.49
N LEU A 29 3.67 4.80 -5.37
CA LEU A 29 3.76 6.24 -5.56
C LEU A 29 2.65 6.90 -4.71
N CYS A 30 3.05 7.59 -3.63
CA CYS A 30 2.12 8.30 -2.74
C CYS A 30 1.78 9.72 -3.22
N GLN A 31 2.37 10.15 -4.34
CA GLN A 31 2.14 11.44 -4.99
C GLN A 31 1.35 11.19 -6.28
N PHE A 32 0.23 11.86 -6.46
CA PHE A 32 -0.59 11.69 -7.67
C PHE A 32 -1.01 13.04 -8.24
N GLY A 33 -0.81 13.22 -9.54
CA GLY A 33 -1.12 14.48 -10.22
C GLY A 33 -0.35 15.67 -9.64
N THR A 34 -1.06 16.77 -9.36
CA THR A 34 -0.49 18.01 -8.85
C THR A 34 -0.50 18.10 -7.31
N LEU A 35 -0.51 16.96 -6.61
CA LEU A 35 -0.61 16.93 -5.15
C LEU A 35 0.57 17.70 -4.52
N PRO A 36 0.32 18.74 -3.69
CA PRO A 36 1.37 19.49 -3.02
C PRO A 36 2.23 18.62 -2.10
N ALA A 37 3.43 19.11 -1.76
CA ALA A 37 4.40 18.39 -0.94
C ALA A 37 3.84 17.98 0.42
N ASP A 38 3.11 18.86 1.10
CA ASP A 38 2.56 18.58 2.45
C ASP A 38 1.51 17.46 2.43
N LEU A 39 0.63 17.46 1.42
CA LEU A 39 -0.38 16.41 1.26
C LEU A 39 0.25 15.09 0.82
N THR A 40 1.29 15.15 -0.02
CA THR A 40 2.09 13.97 -0.38
C THR A 40 2.76 13.37 0.85
N ARG A 41 3.39 14.19 1.69
CA ARG A 41 3.99 13.75 2.95
C ARG A 41 2.96 13.13 3.88
N ARG A 42 1.81 13.78 4.07
CA ARG A 42 0.72 13.23 4.88
C ARG A 42 0.23 11.88 4.35
N ASN A 43 0.13 11.72 3.03
CA ASN A 43 -0.26 10.44 2.42
C ASN A 43 0.81 9.35 2.66
N MET A 44 2.09 9.68 2.50
CA MET A 44 3.19 8.76 2.82
C MET A 44 3.16 8.31 4.27
N GLU A 45 2.97 9.24 5.21
CA GLU A 45 2.89 8.93 6.65
C GLU A 45 1.69 8.04 6.96
N LEU A 46 0.52 8.33 6.38
CA LEU A 46 -0.70 7.54 6.56
C LEU A 46 -0.53 6.12 5.97
N PHE A 47 0.05 6.02 4.77
CA PHE A 47 0.35 4.74 4.14
C PHE A 47 1.33 3.91 4.98
N ALA A 48 2.42 4.51 5.44
CA ALA A 48 3.43 3.85 6.24
C ALA A 48 2.86 3.33 7.58
N ARG A 49 1.98 4.11 8.21
CA ARG A 49 1.42 3.78 9.52
C ARG A 49 0.27 2.79 9.45
N GLU A 50 -0.60 2.91 8.43
CA GLU A 50 -1.89 2.19 8.42
C GLU A 50 -2.04 1.15 7.32
N VAL A 51 -1.21 1.18 6.27
CA VAL A 51 -1.33 0.25 5.14
C VAL A 51 -0.13 -0.69 5.07
N MET A 52 1.09 -0.17 5.14
CA MET A 52 2.32 -0.96 5.04
C MET A 52 2.37 -2.16 6.01
N PRO A 53 1.99 -2.05 7.30
CA PRO A 53 2.05 -3.18 8.22
C PRO A 53 1.15 -4.34 7.80
N ALA A 54 -0.06 -4.04 7.33
CA ALA A 54 -1.00 -5.05 6.86
C ALA A 54 -0.46 -5.80 5.63
N VAL A 55 0.15 -5.07 4.68
CA VAL A 55 0.74 -5.68 3.48
C VAL A 55 1.96 -6.55 3.82
N LYS A 56 2.81 -6.10 4.76
CA LYS A 56 3.95 -6.89 5.23
C LYS A 56 3.53 -8.20 5.89
N GLN A 57 2.43 -8.20 6.65
CA GLN A 57 1.89 -9.43 7.24
C GLN A 57 1.43 -10.45 6.19
N LEU A 58 0.92 -9.99 5.04
CA LEU A 58 0.52 -10.87 3.94
C LEU A 58 1.75 -11.54 3.32
N THR A 59 2.76 -10.75 2.97
CA THR A 59 4.00 -11.26 2.34
C THR A 59 4.80 -12.16 3.28
N SER A 60 4.94 -11.79 4.56
CA SER A 60 5.70 -12.58 5.53
C SER A 60 5.11 -13.98 5.79
N LYS A 61 3.81 -14.17 5.61
CA LYS A 61 3.17 -15.49 5.73
C LYS A 61 3.46 -16.42 4.56
N ALA A 62 3.95 -15.90 3.43
CA ALA A 62 4.09 -16.66 2.20
C ALA A 62 5.51 -16.81 1.68
N VAL A 63 6.51 -16.15 2.28
CA VAL A 63 7.92 -16.41 1.98
C VAL A 63 8.37 -17.55 2.89
N PRO A 64 8.63 -18.77 2.37
CA PRO A 64 9.38 -19.77 3.12
C PRO A 64 10.80 -19.21 3.31
N ALA A 65 11.34 -19.36 4.52
CA ALA A 65 12.74 -19.07 4.81
C ALA A 65 13.68 -19.89 3.92
#